data_AF-A0A2V9ZGR0-F1
#
_entry.id   AF-A0A2V9ZGR0-F1
#
_cell.length_a   1.000
_cell.length_b   1.000
_cell.length_c   1.000
_cell.angle_alpha   90.00
_cell.angle_beta   90.00
_cell.angle_gamma   90.00
#
_symmetry.space_group_name_H-M   'P 1'
#
loop_
_entity.id
_entity.type
_entity.pdbx_description
1 polymer ?
#
loop_
_entity_poly.entity_id
_entity_poly.type
_entity_poly.pdbx_seq_one_letter_code
_entity_poly.pdbx_strand_id
1 'polypeptide(L)'
;ITSEAGKVIAFTGRTLSTDEKAGPKYLNSPETAIYSKSRVLFNLDRARQSVRELDYAILVEGQMDCISVFAAGFRNVIASSGTAFTESQARLLARYSKRILVNFNPDTAGAAAAERSLALLVAEDFRIKVLTLEAGYDPDLYIRKRGKEGYAAALKSAPDYFDYLMERARAQFRVQTAEGKVQAVNFLLPHLQRVHNNIQRDELATNMAQKLGIDSALLRQELKHAVSTRAGSIKAAAEPQTSEAEKILVRILTSRDDQALSAQVNDVLSAEALHEGLASESLLHSLLGSNGAADPMDLELNESDRRLLASILMNETQEELSSQLAERALHALRRQRLERQQRALKAQIAEAERKQDSANLARLMQEKLALDRALLEGKKEGR
;
A
#
# COMPACT_ATOMS: atom_id res chain seq x y z
N ILE A 1 22.29 -14.26 30.45
CA ILE A 1 21.95 -14.84 29.13
C ILE A 1 22.56 -16.23 29.07
N THR A 2 21.77 -17.25 28.76
CA THR A 2 22.17 -18.66 28.76
C THR A 2 22.08 -19.26 27.35
N SER A 3 22.89 -20.28 27.09
CA SER A 3 22.72 -21.16 25.93
C SER A 3 21.48 -22.04 26.12
N GLU A 4 21.07 -22.76 25.08
CA GLU A 4 19.95 -23.71 25.16
C GLU A 4 20.13 -24.81 26.22
N ALA A 5 21.38 -25.11 26.59
CA ALA A 5 21.71 -26.07 27.64
C ALA A 5 21.69 -25.44 29.05
N GLY A 6 21.31 -24.16 29.18
CA GLY A 6 21.28 -23.43 30.45
C GLY A 6 22.64 -22.92 30.93
N LYS A 7 23.71 -23.04 30.11
CA LYS A 7 25.04 -22.53 30.47
C LYS A 7 25.10 -21.02 30.27
N VAL A 8 25.64 -20.28 31.23
CA VAL A 8 25.80 -18.81 31.12
C VAL A 8 26.82 -18.49 30.03
N ILE A 9 26.44 -17.60 29.10
CA ILE A 9 27.27 -17.21 27.94
C ILE A 9 27.44 -15.70 27.78
N ALA A 10 26.56 -14.91 28.40
CA ALA A 10 26.61 -13.44 28.36
C ALA A 10 25.75 -12.80 29.45
N PHE A 11 25.89 -11.49 29.62
CA PHE A 11 25.17 -10.68 30.58
C PHE A 11 24.54 -9.44 29.94
N THR A 12 23.51 -8.94 30.62
CA THR A 12 22.89 -7.63 30.37
C THR A 12 22.93 -6.89 31.70
N GLY A 13 23.51 -5.70 31.70
CA GLY A 13 23.49 -4.78 32.83
C GLY A 13 22.46 -3.67 32.59
N ARG A 14 21.71 -3.29 33.62
CA ARG A 14 20.88 -2.09 33.63
C ARG A 14 21.52 -1.08 34.58
N THR A 15 21.70 0.16 34.13
CA THR A 15 22.20 1.21 35.02
C THR A 15 21.19 1.51 36.13
N LEU A 16 21.69 1.74 37.35
CA LEU A 16 20.89 2.27 38.46
C LEU A 16 20.98 3.79 38.55
N SER A 17 21.92 4.40 37.84
CA SER A 17 22.06 5.85 37.78
C SER A 17 20.91 6.46 36.99
N THR A 18 20.40 7.59 37.48
CA THR A 18 19.41 8.42 36.79
C THR A 18 20.06 9.55 35.98
N ASP A 19 21.39 9.69 36.02
CA ASP A 19 22.13 10.68 35.25
C ASP A 19 22.27 10.21 33.79
N GLU A 20 21.82 11.04 32.84
CA GLU A 20 21.93 10.78 31.40
C GLU A 20 23.39 10.63 30.94
N LYS A 21 24.36 11.14 31.70
CA LYS A 21 25.80 10.98 31.43
C LYS A 21 26.34 9.60 31.79
N ALA A 22 25.57 8.73 32.47
CA ALA A 22 26.02 7.42 32.94
C ALA A 22 26.07 6.33 31.85
N GLY A 23 25.82 6.68 30.59
CA GLY A 23 25.84 5.76 29.46
C GLY A 23 24.46 5.11 29.20
N PRO A 24 24.41 4.01 28.42
CA PRO A 24 23.15 3.43 27.98
C PRO A 24 22.37 2.83 29.15
N LYS A 25 21.03 2.97 29.11
CA LYS A 25 20.12 2.40 30.11
C LYS A 25 20.31 0.88 30.28
N TYR A 26 20.59 0.19 29.18
CA TYR A 26 20.93 -1.23 29.13
C TYR A 26 22.21 -1.46 28.34
N LEU A 27 23.11 -2.27 28.87
CA LEU A 27 24.35 -2.69 28.21
C LEU A 27 24.41 -4.20 28.12
N ASN A 28 24.46 -4.71 26.88
CA ASN A 28 24.63 -6.13 26.60
C ASN A 28 26.12 -6.46 26.43
N SER A 29 26.55 -7.66 26.83
CA SER A 29 27.86 -8.18 26.46
C SER A 29 28.12 -8.06 24.94
N PRO A 30 29.36 -7.79 24.51
CA PRO A 30 29.73 -7.81 23.10
C PRO A 30 29.62 -9.24 22.52
N GLU A 31 29.75 -9.38 21.20
CA GLU A 31 29.88 -10.70 20.57
C GLU A 31 31.14 -11.40 21.10
N THR A 32 31.05 -12.71 21.36
CA THR A 32 32.18 -13.54 21.81
C THR A 32 32.16 -14.88 21.10
N ALA A 33 33.21 -15.69 21.27
CA ALA A 33 33.27 -17.05 20.72
C ALA A 33 32.12 -17.95 21.21
N ILE A 34 31.51 -17.65 22.35
CA ILE A 34 30.42 -18.43 22.96
C ILE A 34 29.07 -17.71 22.95
N TYR A 35 29.01 -16.47 22.47
CA TYR A 35 27.80 -15.65 22.48
C TYR A 35 27.68 -14.83 21.20
N SER A 36 26.61 -15.11 20.45
CA SER A 36 26.17 -14.25 19.36
C SER A 36 24.72 -13.84 19.55
N LYS A 37 24.46 -12.53 19.57
CA LYS A 37 23.10 -11.97 19.75
C LYS A 37 22.13 -12.52 18.71
N SER A 38 22.60 -12.63 17.47
CA SER A 38 21.84 -13.14 16.32
C SER A 38 21.46 -14.63 16.41
N ARG A 39 21.97 -15.38 17.39
CA ARG A 39 21.74 -16.84 17.50
C ARG A 39 21.09 -17.26 18.81
N VAL A 40 20.88 -16.32 19.72
CA VAL A 40 20.40 -16.60 21.07
C VAL A 40 19.06 -15.93 21.28
N LEU A 41 18.10 -16.66 21.84
CA LEU A 41 16.86 -16.13 22.36
C LEU A 41 16.92 -16.16 23.88
N PHE A 42 16.74 -15.00 24.50
CA PHE A 42 16.75 -14.92 25.95
C PHE A 42 15.58 -15.72 26.52
N ASN A 43 15.83 -16.40 27.65
CA ASN A 43 14.89 -17.28 28.36
C ASN A 43 14.46 -18.57 27.63
N LEU A 44 15.01 -18.87 26.45
CA LEU A 44 14.61 -20.07 25.70
C LEU A 44 14.95 -21.38 26.44
N ASP A 45 16.05 -21.43 27.18
CA ASP A 45 16.44 -22.56 28.02
C ASP A 45 15.37 -22.96 29.04
N ARG A 46 14.68 -21.95 29.61
CA ARG A 46 13.58 -22.10 30.57
C ARG A 46 12.22 -22.24 29.89
N ALA A 47 12.01 -21.55 28.76
CA ALA A 47 10.71 -21.47 28.09
C ALA A 47 10.43 -22.65 27.15
N ARG A 48 11.46 -23.30 26.62
CA ARG A 48 11.34 -24.32 25.55
C ARG A 48 10.35 -25.44 25.84
N GLN A 49 10.24 -25.89 27.09
CA GLN A 49 9.29 -26.93 27.47
C GLN A 49 7.85 -26.41 27.35
N SER A 50 7.55 -25.27 27.96
CA SER A 50 6.24 -24.65 27.87
C SER A 50 5.88 -24.21 26.44
N VAL A 51 6.85 -23.81 25.62
CA VAL A 51 6.62 -23.52 24.19
C VAL A 51 6.15 -24.77 23.45
N ARG A 52 6.72 -25.95 23.73
CA ARG A 52 6.27 -27.22 23.12
C ARG A 52 4.91 -27.65 23.64
N GLU A 53 4.69 -27.57 24.96
CA GLU A 53 3.44 -28.02 25.60
C GLU A 53 2.24 -27.16 25.20
N LEU A 54 2.42 -25.84 25.12
CA LEU A 54 1.37 -24.91 24.73
C LEU A 54 1.26 -24.73 23.20
N ASP A 55 2.25 -25.20 22.45
CA ASP A 55 2.41 -24.99 21.01
C ASP A 55 2.31 -23.51 20.59
N TYR A 56 2.99 -22.63 21.33
CA TYR A 56 3.33 -21.27 20.87
C TYR A 56 4.36 -20.61 21.79
N ALA A 57 5.09 -19.63 21.26
CA ALA A 57 5.94 -18.74 22.05
C ALA A 57 5.38 -17.31 22.09
N ILE A 58 5.63 -16.61 23.20
CA ILE A 58 5.42 -15.15 23.31
C ILE A 58 6.78 -14.48 23.07
N LEU A 59 6.87 -13.64 22.05
CA LEU A 59 8.09 -12.90 21.71
C LEU A 59 7.94 -11.43 22.11
N VAL A 60 8.82 -10.99 23.00
CA VAL A 60 8.97 -9.58 23.43
C VAL A 60 10.35 -9.04 23.03
N GLU A 61 10.55 -7.73 23.09
CA GLU A 61 11.81 -7.11 22.64
C GLU A 61 12.94 -7.27 23.66
N GLY A 62 12.66 -6.88 24.90
CA GLY A 62 13.65 -6.74 25.95
C GLY A 62 13.67 -7.87 26.97
N GLN A 63 14.81 -8.02 27.64
CA GLN A 63 14.97 -8.98 28.72
C GLN A 63 14.07 -8.63 29.92
N MET A 64 13.85 -7.35 30.21
CA MET A 64 12.98 -6.93 31.33
C MET A 64 11.52 -7.30 31.09
N ASP A 65 11.00 -7.05 29.89
CA ASP A 65 9.65 -7.50 29.51
C ASP A 65 9.52 -9.01 29.66
N CYS A 66 10.52 -9.76 29.18
CA CYS A 66 10.52 -11.22 29.28
C CYS A 66 10.54 -11.68 30.74
N ILE A 67 11.31 -11.03 31.61
CA ILE A 67 11.34 -11.34 33.04
C ILE A 67 9.98 -11.06 33.67
N SER A 68 9.36 -9.91 33.39
CA SER A 68 8.06 -9.53 33.95
C SER A 68 6.94 -10.46 33.49
N VAL A 69 6.88 -10.78 32.19
CA VAL A 69 5.91 -11.74 31.62
C VAL A 69 6.12 -13.14 32.20
N PHE A 70 7.38 -13.58 32.34
CA PHE A 70 7.70 -14.88 32.93
C PHE A 70 7.34 -14.95 34.43
N ALA A 71 7.58 -13.87 35.17
CA ALA A 71 7.24 -13.74 36.58
C ALA A 71 5.72 -13.74 36.82
N ALA A 72 4.95 -13.18 35.89
CA ALA A 72 3.48 -13.25 35.89
C ALA A 72 2.93 -14.67 35.60
N GLY A 73 3.79 -15.63 35.26
CA GLY A 73 3.44 -17.04 35.08
C GLY A 73 3.32 -17.50 33.62
N PHE A 74 3.59 -16.63 32.64
CA PHE A 74 3.64 -17.01 31.23
C PHE A 74 5.00 -17.62 30.90
N ARG A 75 5.11 -18.95 31.07
CA ARG A 75 6.40 -19.66 31.00
C ARG A 75 6.95 -19.83 29.58
N ASN A 76 6.15 -19.55 28.54
CA ASN A 76 6.53 -19.66 27.13
C ASN A 76 7.02 -18.34 26.50
N VAL A 77 7.45 -17.37 27.31
CA VAL A 77 7.98 -16.08 26.84
C VAL A 77 9.49 -16.13 26.56
N ILE A 78 9.91 -15.46 25.48
CA ILE A 78 11.29 -15.30 25.02
C ILE A 78 11.54 -13.86 24.55
N ALA A 79 12.81 -13.44 24.46
CA ALA A 79 13.17 -12.13 23.91
C ALA A 79 14.29 -12.15 22.87
N SER A 80 14.23 -11.22 21.90
CA SER A 80 15.29 -11.00 20.90
C SER A 80 16.50 -10.21 21.44
N SER A 81 16.43 -9.68 22.66
CA SER A 81 17.55 -9.06 23.39
C SER A 81 18.10 -7.77 22.77
N GLY A 82 17.22 -6.91 22.27
CA GLY A 82 17.59 -5.57 21.77
C GLY A 82 18.26 -5.57 20.39
N THR A 83 18.10 -6.64 19.62
CA THR A 83 18.40 -6.66 18.19
C THR A 83 17.14 -7.03 17.40
N ALA A 84 17.12 -6.69 16.11
CA ALA A 84 16.10 -7.22 15.21
C ALA A 84 16.11 -8.76 15.27
N PHE A 85 14.93 -9.38 15.26
CA PHE A 85 14.82 -10.83 15.22
C PHE A 85 15.41 -11.36 13.93
N THR A 86 16.11 -12.49 14.01
CA THR A 86 16.94 -13.02 12.91
C THR A 86 16.49 -14.40 12.45
N GLU A 87 16.98 -14.79 11.28
CA GLU A 87 16.67 -16.09 10.66
C GLU A 87 17.20 -17.25 11.51
N SER A 88 18.38 -17.10 12.10
CA SER A 88 18.95 -18.09 13.01
C SER A 88 18.08 -18.28 14.26
N GLN A 89 17.53 -17.19 14.81
CA GLN A 89 16.59 -17.25 15.93
C GLN A 89 15.24 -17.86 15.53
N ALA A 90 14.74 -17.57 14.32
CA ALA A 90 13.52 -18.18 13.79
C ALA A 90 13.67 -19.69 13.64
N ARG A 91 14.76 -20.16 12.99
CA ARG A 91 15.06 -21.58 12.83
C ARG A 91 15.28 -22.28 14.17
N LEU A 92 15.92 -21.60 15.12
CA LEU A 92 16.08 -22.06 16.49
C LEU A 92 14.71 -22.32 17.15
N LEU A 93 13.81 -21.32 17.10
CA LEU A 93 12.48 -21.41 17.68
C LEU A 93 11.59 -22.46 16.99
N ALA A 94 11.72 -22.59 15.67
CA ALA A 94 10.96 -23.54 14.85
C ALA A 94 11.14 -25.01 15.27
N ARG A 95 12.20 -25.34 16.00
CA ARG A 95 12.41 -26.68 16.60
C ARG A 95 11.45 -26.98 17.75
N TYR A 96 10.75 -25.97 18.26
CA TYR A 96 9.86 -26.06 19.42
C TYR A 96 8.42 -25.75 19.03
N SER A 97 8.17 -24.70 18.25
CA SER A 97 6.87 -24.41 17.66
C SER A 97 7.01 -23.45 16.47
N LYS A 98 6.07 -23.52 15.52
CA LYS A 98 5.90 -22.53 14.42
C LYS A 98 4.81 -21.50 14.73
N ARG A 99 4.26 -21.49 15.94
CA ARG A 99 3.24 -20.53 16.38
C ARG A 99 3.87 -19.51 17.31
N ILE A 100 3.65 -18.23 17.03
CA ILE A 100 4.28 -17.14 17.77
C ILE A 100 3.30 -15.99 17.95
N LEU A 101 3.28 -15.43 19.16
CA LEU A 101 2.60 -14.20 19.48
C LEU A 101 3.65 -13.13 19.73
N VAL A 102 3.66 -12.10 18.89
CA VAL A 102 4.61 -10.99 18.97
C VAL A 102 3.98 -9.84 19.74
N ASN A 103 4.64 -9.41 20.81
CA ASN A 103 4.22 -8.26 21.61
C ASN A 103 5.39 -7.27 21.73
N PHE A 104 5.49 -6.41 20.72
CA PHE A 104 6.51 -5.38 20.58
C PHE A 104 5.96 -4.00 20.96
N ASN A 105 6.85 -3.11 21.37
CA ASN A 105 6.49 -1.77 21.80
C ASN A 105 6.21 -0.93 20.55
N PRO A 106 5.06 -0.23 20.44
CA PRO A 106 4.71 0.55 19.26
C PRO A 106 5.50 1.85 19.11
N ASP A 107 6.57 2.08 19.88
CA ASP A 107 7.40 3.28 19.73
C ASP A 107 8.10 3.32 18.35
N THR A 108 8.38 4.53 17.87
CA THR A 108 8.84 4.76 16.49
C THR A 108 10.20 4.11 16.18
N ALA A 109 11.02 3.84 17.19
CA ALA A 109 12.28 3.12 17.04
C ALA A 109 12.06 1.59 16.93
N GLY A 110 11.07 1.03 17.64
CA GLY A 110 10.71 -0.39 17.62
C GLY A 110 9.91 -0.82 16.38
N ALA A 111 9.08 0.06 15.81
CA ALA A 111 8.16 -0.28 14.72
C ALA A 111 8.84 -0.89 13.47
N ALA A 112 9.96 -0.32 13.01
CA ALA A 112 10.69 -0.86 11.86
C ALA A 112 11.39 -2.20 12.17
N ALA A 113 11.87 -2.39 13.41
CA ALA A 113 12.44 -3.67 13.84
C ALA A 113 11.36 -4.75 13.99
N ALA A 114 10.18 -4.37 14.47
CA ALA A 114 8.99 -5.20 14.53
C ALA A 114 8.58 -5.69 13.14
N GLU A 115 8.46 -4.80 12.17
CA GLU A 115 8.09 -5.15 10.80
C GLU A 115 9.09 -6.10 10.13
N ARG A 116 10.40 -5.86 10.30
CA ARG A 116 11.44 -6.78 9.79
C ARG A 116 11.32 -8.17 10.42
N SER A 117 11.08 -8.22 11.73
CA SER A 117 10.90 -9.47 12.46
C SER A 117 9.67 -10.25 11.97
N LEU A 118 8.55 -9.56 11.77
CA LEU A 118 7.31 -10.14 11.27
C LEU A 118 7.47 -10.65 9.83
N ALA A 119 8.11 -9.86 8.95
CA ALA A 119 8.38 -10.27 7.57
C ALA A 119 9.25 -11.53 7.50
N LEU A 120 10.24 -11.65 8.38
CA LEU A 120 11.09 -12.81 8.49
C LEU A 120 10.31 -14.04 9.00
N LEU A 121 9.48 -13.87 10.02
CA LEU A 121 8.64 -14.95 10.54
C LEU A 121 7.69 -15.50 9.46
N VAL A 122 7.13 -14.63 8.60
CA VAL A 122 6.30 -15.08 7.47
C VAL A 122 7.11 -15.91 6.48
N ALA A 123 8.32 -15.45 6.13
CA ALA A 123 9.20 -16.19 5.21
C ALA A 123 9.61 -17.56 5.77
N GLU A 124 9.68 -17.69 7.10
CA GLU A 124 9.95 -18.93 7.81
C GLU A 124 8.66 -19.73 8.12
N ASP A 125 7.54 -19.43 7.46
CA ASP A 125 6.25 -20.13 7.59
C ASP A 125 5.70 -20.21 9.03
N PHE A 126 5.94 -19.17 9.86
CA PHE A 126 5.33 -19.07 11.18
C PHE A 126 3.86 -18.64 11.09
N ARG A 127 3.04 -19.18 12.00
CA ARG A 127 1.71 -18.64 12.31
C ARG A 127 1.87 -17.56 13.36
N ILE A 128 1.59 -16.32 12.97
CA ILE A 128 1.92 -15.13 13.75
C ILE A 128 0.64 -14.47 14.23
N LYS A 129 0.58 -14.19 15.53
CA LYS A 129 -0.35 -13.23 16.14
C LYS A 129 0.40 -11.98 16.59
N VAL A 130 -0.26 -10.83 16.52
CA VAL A 130 0.33 -9.56 16.94
C VAL A 130 -0.49 -8.96 18.06
N LEU A 131 0.13 -8.77 19.22
CA LEU A 131 -0.45 -8.05 20.34
C LEU A 131 0.11 -6.62 20.38
N THR A 132 -0.75 -5.67 20.08
CA THR A 132 -0.50 -4.24 20.29
C THR A 132 -1.19 -3.82 21.59
N LEU A 133 -0.42 -3.31 22.55
CA LEU A 133 -0.94 -2.78 23.80
C LEU A 133 -1.38 -1.31 23.62
N GLU A 134 -2.16 -0.81 24.58
CA GLU A 134 -2.53 0.62 24.65
C GLU A 134 -1.28 1.52 24.60
N ALA A 135 -1.41 2.70 23.99
CA ALA A 135 -0.28 3.61 23.85
C ALA A 135 0.39 3.91 25.20
N GLY A 136 1.72 3.81 25.24
CA GLY A 136 2.52 4.00 26.45
C GLY A 136 2.67 2.76 27.34
N TYR A 137 2.06 1.63 26.99
CA TYR A 137 2.27 0.36 27.69
C TYR A 137 3.28 -0.55 27.00
N ASP A 138 4.33 -0.91 27.75
CA ASP A 138 5.14 -2.10 27.48
C ASP A 138 4.56 -3.32 28.23
N PRO A 139 4.99 -4.56 27.94
CA PRO A 139 4.50 -5.75 28.63
C PRO A 139 4.68 -5.67 30.15
N ASP A 140 5.80 -5.12 30.63
CA ASP A 140 6.09 -4.94 32.06
C ASP A 140 5.07 -4.02 32.75
N LEU A 141 4.90 -2.80 32.25
CA LEU A 141 3.94 -1.82 32.76
C LEU A 141 2.51 -2.32 32.63
N TYR A 142 2.17 -2.98 31.53
CA TYR A 142 0.81 -3.50 31.31
C TYR A 142 0.45 -4.55 32.35
N ILE A 143 1.34 -5.53 32.60
CA ILE A 143 1.14 -6.54 33.64
C ILE A 143 1.04 -5.89 35.02
N ARG A 144 1.90 -4.89 35.33
CA ARG A 144 1.82 -4.18 36.62
C ARG A 144 0.51 -3.43 36.83
N LYS A 145 -0.11 -2.91 35.77
CA LYS A 145 -1.34 -2.09 35.86
C LYS A 145 -2.63 -2.89 35.67
N ARG A 146 -2.62 -3.91 34.81
CA ARG A 146 -3.80 -4.71 34.41
C ARG A 146 -3.78 -6.13 34.96
N GLY A 147 -2.68 -6.56 35.57
CA GLY A 147 -2.53 -7.88 36.16
C GLY A 147 -2.32 -8.99 35.12
N LYS A 148 -2.16 -10.21 35.64
CA LYS A 148 -1.97 -11.42 34.84
C LYS A 148 -3.20 -11.70 33.97
N GLU A 149 -4.39 -11.55 34.53
CA GLU A 149 -5.67 -11.82 33.88
C GLU A 149 -5.90 -10.86 32.70
N GLY A 150 -5.57 -9.57 32.89
CA GLY A 150 -5.63 -8.57 31.82
C GLY A 150 -4.69 -8.91 30.67
N TYR A 151 -3.45 -9.29 30.96
CA TYR A 151 -2.50 -9.71 29.92
C TYR A 151 -2.94 -11.00 29.22
N ALA A 152 -3.47 -11.98 29.96
CA ALA A 152 -4.01 -13.21 29.36
C ALA A 152 -5.19 -12.93 28.42
N ALA A 153 -6.09 -12.01 28.79
CA ALA A 153 -7.19 -11.58 27.92
C ALA A 153 -6.65 -10.91 26.65
N ALA A 154 -5.67 -10.02 26.78
CA ALA A 154 -5.04 -9.33 25.66
C ALA A 154 -4.34 -10.31 24.69
N LEU A 155 -3.61 -11.30 25.22
CA LEU A 155 -3.00 -12.37 24.42
C LEU A 155 -4.05 -13.18 23.64
N LYS A 156 -5.20 -13.47 24.27
CA LYS A 156 -6.29 -14.24 23.64
C LYS A 156 -6.96 -13.46 22.51
N SER A 157 -7.15 -12.15 22.68
CA SER A 157 -7.77 -11.28 21.67
C SER A 157 -6.80 -10.84 20.57
N ALA A 158 -5.52 -11.19 20.65
CA ALA A 158 -4.52 -10.80 19.66
C ALA A 158 -4.92 -11.33 18.26
N PRO A 159 -5.06 -10.43 17.27
CA PRO A 159 -5.38 -10.82 15.90
C PRO A 159 -4.22 -11.56 15.24
N ASP A 160 -4.55 -12.33 14.21
CA ASP A 160 -3.55 -12.90 13.31
C ASP A 160 -2.83 -11.77 12.52
N TYR A 161 -1.60 -12.02 12.10
CA TYR A 161 -0.74 -10.99 11.51
C TYR A 161 -1.34 -10.31 10.28
N PHE A 162 -1.96 -11.07 9.37
CA PHE A 162 -2.58 -10.49 8.18
C PHE A 162 -3.84 -9.69 8.54
N ASP A 163 -4.59 -10.09 9.56
CA ASP A 163 -5.72 -9.31 10.07
C ASP A 163 -5.27 -7.99 10.66
N TYR A 164 -4.20 -8.03 11.46
CA TYR A 164 -3.55 -6.83 11.98
C TYR A 164 -3.09 -5.88 10.87
N LEU A 165 -2.45 -6.40 9.81
CA LEU A 165 -2.02 -5.60 8.67
C LEU A 165 -3.19 -5.00 7.90
N MET A 166 -4.27 -5.75 7.70
CA MET A 166 -5.47 -5.26 7.01
C MET A 166 -6.14 -4.12 7.78
N GLU A 167 -6.24 -4.24 9.11
CA GLU A 167 -6.77 -3.14 9.93
C GLU A 167 -5.85 -1.91 9.92
N ARG A 168 -4.52 -2.10 9.94
CA ARG A 168 -3.56 -1.00 9.75
C ARG A 168 -3.74 -0.32 8.39
N ALA A 169 -3.88 -1.09 7.31
CA ALA A 169 -4.10 -0.55 5.97
C ALA A 169 -5.40 0.26 5.89
N ARG A 170 -6.48 -0.22 6.52
CA ARG A 170 -7.77 0.49 6.59
C ARG A 170 -7.69 1.79 7.41
N ALA A 171 -6.89 1.81 8.47
CA ALA A 171 -6.68 3.00 9.28
C ALA A 171 -5.80 4.05 8.57
N GLN A 172 -4.81 3.59 7.81
CA GLN A 172 -3.84 4.44 7.12
C GLN A 172 -4.36 4.99 5.79
N PHE A 173 -5.11 4.19 5.03
CA PHE A 173 -5.58 4.54 3.69
C PHE A 173 -7.11 4.67 3.68
N ARG A 174 -7.63 5.66 2.96
CA ARG A 174 -9.08 5.83 2.77
C ARG A 174 -9.61 4.76 1.81
N VAL A 175 -9.81 3.53 2.29
CA VAL A 175 -10.27 2.38 1.49
C VAL A 175 -11.68 2.52 0.89
N GLN A 176 -12.35 3.65 1.10
CA GLN A 176 -13.59 4.01 0.41
C GLN A 176 -13.34 4.54 -1.01
N THR A 177 -12.15 5.12 -1.28
CA THR A 177 -11.77 5.60 -2.62
C THR A 177 -11.02 4.52 -3.39
N ALA A 178 -11.06 4.57 -4.73
CA ALA A 178 -10.30 3.66 -5.57
C ALA A 178 -8.79 3.78 -5.31
N GLU A 179 -8.29 5.00 -5.18
CA GLU A 179 -6.90 5.28 -4.83
C GLU A 179 -6.49 4.66 -3.49
N GLY A 180 -7.31 4.83 -2.44
CA GLY A 180 -7.02 4.29 -1.12
C GLY A 180 -7.04 2.77 -1.09
N LYS A 181 -7.92 2.13 -1.88
CA LYS A 181 -7.91 0.67 -2.08
C LYS A 181 -6.60 0.20 -2.71
N VAL A 182 -6.12 0.88 -3.75
CA VAL A 182 -4.85 0.53 -4.40
C VAL A 182 -3.67 0.73 -3.45
N GLN A 183 -3.63 1.84 -2.71
CA GLN A 183 -2.59 2.09 -1.71
C GLN A 183 -2.57 1.00 -0.63
N ALA A 184 -3.75 0.59 -0.13
CA ALA A 184 -3.87 -0.49 0.83
C ALA A 184 -3.37 -1.83 0.27
N VAL A 185 -3.73 -2.18 -0.97
CA VAL A 185 -3.24 -3.41 -1.61
C VAL A 185 -1.73 -3.37 -1.80
N ASN A 186 -1.17 -2.24 -2.23
CA ASN A 186 0.28 -2.07 -2.38
C ASN A 186 1.04 -2.17 -1.07
N PHE A 187 0.44 -1.71 0.03
CA PHE A 187 0.99 -1.88 1.36
C PHE A 187 1.01 -3.35 1.79
N LEU A 188 -0.03 -4.13 1.46
CA LEU A 188 -0.15 -5.53 1.86
C LEU A 188 0.62 -6.50 0.94
N LEU A 189 0.80 -6.15 -0.33
CA LEU A 189 1.39 -7.01 -1.37
C LEU A 189 2.76 -7.59 -0.99
N PRO A 190 3.74 -6.82 -0.45
CA PRO A 190 5.03 -7.36 -0.05
C PRO A 190 4.92 -8.46 1.03
N HIS A 191 3.92 -8.37 1.90
CA HIS A 191 3.71 -9.38 2.95
C HIS A 191 3.11 -10.66 2.36
N LEU A 192 2.18 -10.52 1.42
CA LEU A 192 1.56 -11.65 0.74
C LEU A 192 2.55 -12.42 -0.16
N GLN A 193 3.48 -11.71 -0.80
CA GLN A 193 4.53 -12.31 -1.64
C GLN A 193 5.50 -13.21 -0.87
N ARG A 194 5.64 -13.01 0.45
CA ARG A 194 6.50 -13.83 1.32
C ARG A 194 5.87 -15.15 1.76
N VAL A 195 4.55 -15.32 1.56
CA VAL A 195 3.86 -16.57 1.86
C VAL A 195 4.16 -17.57 0.76
N HIS A 196 4.88 -18.65 1.06
CA HIS A 196 5.29 -19.64 0.04
C HIS A 196 4.13 -20.51 -0.44
N ASN A 197 3.20 -20.85 0.46
CA ASN A 197 2.08 -21.73 0.17
C ASN A 197 1.01 -21.02 -0.67
N ASN A 198 0.76 -21.53 -1.89
CA ASN A 198 -0.19 -20.93 -2.81
C ASN A 198 -1.65 -20.97 -2.31
N ILE A 199 -2.03 -22.01 -1.56
CA ILE A 199 -3.39 -22.15 -1.01
C ILE A 199 -3.59 -21.09 0.08
N GLN A 200 -2.64 -20.97 1.01
CA GLN A 200 -2.70 -19.93 2.05
C GLN A 200 -2.69 -18.53 1.44
N ARG A 201 -1.90 -18.33 0.38
CA ARG A 201 -1.86 -17.04 -0.33
C ARG A 201 -3.22 -16.69 -0.96
N ASP A 202 -3.90 -17.66 -1.57
CA ASP A 202 -5.24 -17.46 -2.17
C ASP A 202 -6.33 -17.18 -1.12
N GLU A 203 -6.28 -17.90 0.00
CA GLU A 203 -7.16 -17.66 1.15
C GLU A 203 -6.97 -16.26 1.73
N LEU A 204 -5.72 -15.84 1.95
CA LEU A 204 -5.37 -14.49 2.40
C LEU A 204 -5.80 -13.41 1.41
N ALA A 205 -5.65 -13.65 0.11
CA ALA A 205 -6.12 -12.74 -0.93
C ALA A 205 -7.65 -12.60 -0.89
N THR A 206 -8.38 -13.68 -0.65
CA THR A 206 -9.84 -13.69 -0.52
C THR A 206 -10.28 -12.88 0.70
N ASN A 207 -9.64 -13.11 1.85
CA ASN A 207 -9.90 -12.36 3.08
C ASN A 207 -9.60 -10.86 2.91
N MET A 208 -8.52 -10.54 2.20
CA MET A 208 -8.14 -9.17 1.85
C MET A 208 -9.19 -8.49 0.97
N ALA A 209 -9.69 -9.17 -0.06
CA ALA A 209 -10.75 -8.64 -0.93
C ALA A 209 -12.01 -8.29 -0.12
N GLN A 210 -12.44 -9.20 0.77
CA GLN A 210 -13.58 -8.96 1.64
C GLN A 210 -13.37 -7.76 2.57
N LYS A 211 -12.25 -7.69 3.29
CA LYS A 211 -12.01 -6.62 4.27
C LYS A 211 -11.78 -5.25 3.63
N LEU A 212 -11.26 -5.20 2.40
CA LEU A 212 -11.05 -3.96 1.66
C LEU A 212 -12.25 -3.57 0.75
N GLY A 213 -13.28 -4.42 0.64
CA GLY A 213 -14.42 -4.19 -0.24
C GLY A 213 -14.03 -4.12 -1.71
N ILE A 214 -13.12 -5.01 -2.13
CA ILE A 214 -12.66 -5.16 -3.52
C ILE A 214 -13.27 -6.45 -4.07
N ASP A 215 -13.64 -6.46 -5.35
CA ASP A 215 -14.04 -7.70 -6.00
C ASP A 215 -12.92 -8.75 -5.94
N SER A 216 -13.25 -9.96 -5.50
CA SER A 216 -12.26 -11.00 -5.23
C SER A 216 -11.58 -11.53 -6.50
N ALA A 217 -12.26 -11.48 -7.65
CA ALA A 217 -11.67 -11.91 -8.92
C ALA A 217 -10.70 -10.84 -9.44
N LEU A 218 -11.10 -9.56 -9.35
CA LEU A 218 -10.25 -8.42 -9.72
C LEU A 218 -8.97 -8.39 -8.88
N LEU A 219 -9.06 -8.50 -7.55
CA LEU A 219 -7.88 -8.49 -6.69
C LEU A 219 -6.95 -9.67 -7.01
N ARG A 220 -7.50 -10.87 -7.23
CA ARG A 220 -6.69 -12.06 -7.59
C ARG A 220 -5.98 -11.89 -8.93
N GLN A 221 -6.63 -11.27 -9.91
CA GLN A 221 -6.00 -10.96 -11.20
C GLN A 221 -4.83 -9.98 -11.04
N GLU A 222 -5.03 -8.90 -10.29
CA GLU A 222 -3.98 -7.90 -10.02
C GLU A 222 -2.81 -8.50 -9.22
N LEU A 223 -3.08 -9.31 -8.21
CA LEU A 223 -2.06 -10.01 -7.44
C LEU A 223 -1.27 -11.00 -8.32
N LYS A 224 -1.95 -11.74 -9.19
CA LYS A 224 -1.30 -12.68 -10.12
C LYS A 224 -0.40 -11.93 -11.10
N HIS A 225 -0.86 -10.78 -11.62
CA HIS A 225 -0.09 -9.93 -12.52
C HIS A 225 1.12 -9.29 -11.82
N ALA A 226 0.96 -8.79 -10.60
CA ALA A 226 2.04 -8.19 -9.81
C ALA A 226 3.12 -9.23 -9.44
N VAL A 227 2.71 -10.46 -9.10
CA VAL A 227 3.65 -11.57 -8.84
C VAL A 227 4.37 -12.01 -10.12
N SER A 228 3.68 -12.12 -11.26
CA SER A 228 4.31 -12.57 -12.52
C SER A 228 5.27 -11.54 -13.12
N THR A 229 4.99 -10.24 -12.93
CA THR A 229 5.82 -9.16 -13.50
C THR A 229 6.98 -8.73 -12.60
N ARG A 230 7.11 -9.30 -11.39
CA ARG A 230 7.98 -8.77 -10.30
C ARG A 230 7.75 -7.27 -10.04
N ALA A 231 6.63 -6.71 -10.49
CA ALA A 231 6.28 -5.33 -10.23
C ALA A 231 5.93 -5.22 -8.74
N GLY A 232 6.74 -4.47 -7.99
CA GLY A 232 6.58 -4.27 -6.54
C GLY A 232 5.35 -3.43 -6.16
N SER A 233 4.54 -3.01 -7.14
CA SER A 233 3.31 -2.26 -6.92
C SER A 233 2.31 -2.49 -8.05
N ILE A 234 1.04 -2.60 -7.66
CA ILE A 234 -0.11 -2.44 -8.53
C ILE A 234 -0.27 -0.93 -8.75
N LYS A 235 -0.12 -0.48 -10.00
CA LYS A 235 -0.48 0.90 -10.34
C LYS A 235 -1.99 1.01 -10.20
N ALA A 236 -2.46 2.06 -9.54
CA ALA A 236 -3.87 2.38 -9.63
C ALA A 236 -4.21 2.46 -11.11
N ALA A 237 -5.27 1.77 -11.54
CA ALA A 237 -5.97 2.25 -12.72
C ALA A 237 -6.33 3.67 -12.34
N ALA A 238 -5.61 4.63 -12.92
CA ALA A 238 -5.83 6.04 -12.63
C ALA A 238 -7.33 6.24 -12.84
N GLU A 239 -8.04 6.72 -11.80
CA GLU A 239 -9.22 7.54 -12.08
C GLU A 239 -8.78 8.49 -13.18
N PRO A 240 -9.55 8.67 -14.27
CA PRO A 240 -9.13 9.53 -15.35
C PRO A 240 -8.91 10.91 -14.72
N GLN A 241 -7.64 11.25 -14.47
CA GLN A 241 -7.28 12.54 -13.93
C GLN A 241 -7.40 13.49 -15.11
N THR A 242 -8.15 14.56 -14.91
CA THR A 242 -8.27 15.64 -15.89
C THR A 242 -6.87 16.09 -16.28
N SER A 243 -6.53 15.91 -17.56
CA SER A 243 -5.26 16.35 -18.10
C SER A 243 -5.12 17.87 -18.00
N GLU A 244 -3.89 18.39 -18.02
CA GLU A 244 -3.67 19.85 -18.09
C GLU A 244 -4.36 20.48 -19.31
N ALA A 245 -4.44 19.74 -20.43
CA ALA A 245 -5.19 20.16 -21.61
C ALA A 245 -6.69 20.33 -21.31
N GLU A 246 -7.31 19.36 -20.62
CA GLU A 246 -8.71 19.46 -20.17
C GLU A 246 -8.94 20.69 -19.28
N LYS A 247 -8.03 20.96 -18.33
CA LYS A 247 -8.14 22.10 -17.42
C LYS A 247 -8.02 23.44 -18.16
N ILE A 248 -7.10 23.55 -19.10
CA ILE A 248 -6.93 24.76 -19.94
C ILE A 248 -8.21 25.04 -20.74
N LEU A 249 -8.79 24.03 -21.39
CA LEU A 249 -10.00 24.23 -22.17
C LEU A 249 -11.21 24.57 -21.30
N VAL A 250 -11.36 23.94 -20.13
CA VAL A 250 -12.40 24.34 -19.15
C VAL A 250 -12.22 25.81 -18.76
N ARG A 251 -11.00 26.24 -18.43
CA ARG A 251 -10.72 27.66 -18.09
C ARG A 251 -11.09 28.60 -19.23
N ILE A 252 -10.76 28.27 -20.47
CA ILE A 252 -11.11 29.08 -21.65
C ILE A 252 -12.62 29.17 -21.83
N LEU A 253 -13.33 28.05 -21.75
CA LEU A 253 -14.79 28.02 -21.90
C LEU A 253 -15.53 28.80 -20.78
N THR A 254 -14.91 28.91 -19.61
CA THR A 254 -15.47 29.63 -18.45
C THR A 254 -15.01 31.08 -18.34
N SER A 255 -13.99 31.49 -19.11
CA SER A 255 -13.45 32.85 -19.05
C SER A 255 -14.40 33.84 -19.72
N ARG A 256 -14.64 34.97 -19.06
CA ARG A 256 -15.44 36.08 -19.60
C ARG A 256 -14.61 37.11 -20.36
N ASP A 257 -13.28 37.02 -20.26
CA ASP A 257 -12.38 38.05 -20.76
C ASP A 257 -12.15 37.95 -22.28
N ASP A 258 -12.28 36.75 -22.85
CA ASP A 258 -12.10 36.51 -24.29
C ASP A 258 -13.17 35.56 -24.86
N GLN A 259 -14.34 36.13 -25.13
CA GLN A 259 -15.47 35.39 -25.73
C GLN A 259 -15.16 34.86 -27.15
N ALA A 260 -14.26 35.52 -27.88
CA ALA A 260 -13.88 35.07 -29.23
C ALA A 260 -13.06 33.78 -29.16
N LEU A 261 -12.11 33.70 -28.21
CA LEU A 261 -11.33 32.49 -27.97
C LEU A 261 -12.21 31.34 -27.44
N SER A 262 -13.15 31.64 -26.54
CA SER A 262 -14.11 30.65 -26.04
C SER A 262 -14.98 30.06 -27.17
N ALA A 263 -15.50 30.90 -28.07
CA ALA A 263 -16.27 30.46 -29.24
C ALA A 263 -15.42 29.59 -30.18
N GLN A 264 -14.17 29.99 -30.47
CA GLN A 264 -13.27 29.21 -31.31
C GLN A 264 -12.99 27.82 -30.72
N VAL A 265 -12.76 27.72 -29.41
CA VAL A 265 -12.53 26.43 -28.73
C VAL A 265 -13.79 25.58 -28.72
N ASN A 266 -14.97 26.18 -28.49
CA ASN A 266 -16.25 25.48 -28.56
C ASN A 266 -16.48 24.86 -29.94
N ASP A 267 -16.28 25.63 -31.02
CA ASP A 267 -16.46 25.15 -32.39
C ASP A 267 -15.58 23.93 -32.69
N VAL A 268 -14.31 23.95 -32.29
CA VAL A 268 -13.39 22.83 -32.53
C VAL A 268 -13.76 21.62 -31.66
N LEU A 269 -14.04 21.81 -30.37
CA LEU A 269 -14.42 20.73 -29.45
C LEU A 269 -15.72 20.03 -29.87
N SER A 270 -16.67 20.80 -30.40
CA SER A 270 -17.97 20.33 -30.87
C SER A 270 -17.85 19.65 -32.25
N ALA A 271 -17.14 20.26 -33.21
CA ALA A 271 -16.96 19.69 -34.55
C ALA A 271 -16.18 18.37 -34.54
N GLU A 272 -15.15 18.28 -33.70
CA GLU A 272 -14.31 17.08 -33.61
C GLU A 272 -14.74 16.12 -32.49
N ALA A 273 -15.70 16.48 -31.64
CA ALA A 273 -16.11 15.69 -30.47
C ALA A 273 -14.91 15.25 -29.59
N LEU A 274 -13.95 16.15 -29.37
CA LEU A 274 -12.71 15.84 -28.64
C LEU A 274 -12.95 15.58 -27.15
N HIS A 275 -14.08 16.06 -26.62
CA HIS A 275 -14.48 15.91 -25.23
C HIS A 275 -14.94 14.49 -24.86
N GLU A 276 -15.29 13.65 -25.84
CA GLU A 276 -15.77 12.29 -25.60
C GLU A 276 -14.70 11.39 -24.96
N GLY A 277 -15.12 10.65 -23.93
CA GLY A 277 -14.31 9.72 -23.14
C GLY A 277 -13.27 10.37 -22.21
N LEU A 278 -13.29 11.70 -22.07
CA LEU A 278 -12.39 12.43 -21.16
C LEU A 278 -12.88 12.35 -19.72
N ALA A 279 -12.01 12.70 -18.76
CA ALA A 279 -12.40 12.77 -17.35
C ALA A 279 -13.46 13.86 -17.13
N SER A 280 -13.32 14.97 -17.86
CA SER A 280 -14.23 16.11 -17.82
C SER A 280 -15.35 16.05 -18.86
N GLU A 281 -15.67 14.88 -19.43
CA GLU A 281 -16.64 14.76 -20.53
C GLU A 281 -17.99 15.41 -20.19
N SER A 282 -18.59 15.08 -19.04
CA SER A 282 -19.87 15.63 -18.61
C SER A 282 -19.82 17.15 -18.39
N LEU A 283 -18.76 17.62 -17.75
CA LEU A 283 -18.53 19.06 -17.52
C LEU A 283 -18.35 19.82 -18.84
N LEU A 284 -17.50 19.33 -19.74
CA LEU A 284 -17.28 19.95 -21.06
C LEU A 284 -18.56 19.94 -21.88
N HIS A 285 -19.33 18.85 -21.86
CA HIS A 285 -20.60 18.77 -22.55
C HIS A 285 -21.59 19.85 -22.05
N SER A 286 -21.70 20.03 -20.74
CA SER A 286 -22.51 21.11 -20.14
C SER A 286 -22.01 22.51 -20.50
N LEU A 287 -20.70 22.71 -20.60
CA LEU A 287 -20.09 24.00 -20.98
C LEU A 287 -20.29 24.33 -22.47
N LEU A 288 -20.18 23.34 -23.36
CA LEU A 288 -20.41 23.54 -24.79
C LEU A 288 -21.86 23.91 -25.09
N GLY A 289 -22.82 23.33 -24.35
CA GLY A 289 -24.25 23.61 -24.50
C GLY A 289 -24.69 25.01 -24.06
N SER A 290 -23.87 25.75 -23.31
CA SER A 290 -24.20 27.09 -22.80
C SER A 290 -23.77 28.24 -23.71
N ASN A 291 -23.05 27.95 -24.80
CA ASN A 291 -22.56 28.91 -25.79
C ASN A 291 -21.83 30.13 -25.20
N GLY A 292 -21.16 29.97 -24.05
CA GLY A 292 -20.39 31.05 -23.40
C GLY A 292 -21.25 32.21 -22.86
N ALA A 293 -22.58 32.06 -22.82
CA ALA A 293 -23.51 33.12 -22.43
C ALA A 293 -23.99 33.01 -20.96
N ALA A 294 -23.87 31.83 -20.34
CA ALA A 294 -24.30 31.59 -18.96
C ALA A 294 -23.15 31.70 -17.95
N ASP A 295 -23.44 32.14 -16.73
CA ASP A 295 -22.50 32.00 -15.62
C ASP A 295 -22.19 30.52 -15.42
N PRO A 296 -20.92 30.08 -15.42
CA PRO A 296 -20.56 28.70 -15.13
C PRO A 296 -21.11 28.19 -13.79
N MET A 297 -21.40 29.09 -12.84
CA MET A 297 -22.02 28.77 -11.55
C MET A 297 -23.54 28.56 -11.60
N ASP A 298 -24.20 29.05 -12.66
CA ASP A 298 -25.64 28.88 -12.88
C ASP A 298 -25.97 27.60 -13.68
N LEU A 299 -24.95 26.86 -14.12
CA LEU A 299 -25.12 25.58 -14.81
C LEU A 299 -25.60 24.49 -13.83
N GLU A 300 -26.60 23.71 -14.25
CA GLU A 300 -27.04 22.52 -13.54
C GLU A 300 -25.99 21.40 -13.66
N LEU A 301 -24.93 21.51 -12.85
CA LEU A 301 -23.86 20.52 -12.76
C LEU A 301 -24.12 19.53 -11.63
N ASN A 302 -23.74 18.27 -11.85
CA ASN A 302 -23.69 17.25 -10.79
C ASN A 302 -22.62 17.62 -9.75
N GLU A 303 -22.65 16.97 -8.58
CA GLU A 303 -21.77 17.33 -7.46
C GLU A 303 -20.28 17.13 -7.78
N SER A 304 -19.93 16.12 -8.59
CA SER A 304 -18.56 15.84 -9.04
C SER A 304 -18.03 16.91 -10.00
N ASP A 305 -18.83 17.32 -10.98
CA ASP A 305 -18.48 18.32 -11.99
C ASP A 305 -18.38 19.71 -11.37
N ARG A 306 -19.24 20.03 -10.40
CA ARG A 306 -19.16 21.26 -9.63
C ARG A 306 -17.86 21.35 -8.83
N ARG A 307 -17.45 20.25 -8.18
CA ARG A 307 -16.16 20.18 -7.47
C ARG A 307 -14.98 20.28 -8.42
N LEU A 308 -15.05 19.61 -9.58
CA LEU A 308 -14.02 19.66 -10.61
C LEU A 308 -13.85 21.09 -11.14
N LEU A 309 -14.94 21.75 -11.54
CA LEU A 309 -14.95 23.13 -12.00
C LEU A 309 -14.35 24.08 -10.95
N ALA A 310 -14.80 23.99 -9.68
CA ALA A 310 -14.27 24.80 -8.60
C ALA A 310 -12.76 24.58 -8.39
N SER A 311 -12.29 23.33 -8.47
CA SER A 311 -10.87 23.00 -8.32
C SER A 311 -10.00 23.53 -9.46
N ILE A 312 -10.55 23.62 -10.67
CA ILE A 312 -9.86 24.16 -11.85
C ILE A 312 -9.77 25.68 -11.75
N LEU A 313 -10.86 26.34 -11.34
CA LEU A 313 -10.90 27.80 -11.22
C LEU A 313 -10.10 28.32 -10.02
N MET A 314 -10.06 27.60 -8.91
CA MET A 314 -9.28 27.99 -7.72
C MET A 314 -7.77 27.79 -7.88
N ASN A 315 -7.34 26.90 -8.77
CA ASN A 315 -5.93 26.67 -9.07
C ASN A 315 -5.47 27.56 -10.23
N GLU A 316 -5.47 28.88 -10.04
CA GLU A 316 -4.94 29.84 -11.01
C GLU A 316 -3.44 29.59 -11.24
N THR A 317 -3.11 28.83 -12.29
CA THR A 317 -1.78 28.88 -12.88
C THR A 317 -1.55 30.29 -13.43
N GLN A 318 -0.38 30.87 -13.15
CA GLN A 318 0.06 32.22 -13.57
C GLN A 318 0.14 32.42 -15.10
N GLU A 319 -0.26 31.43 -15.91
CA GLU A 319 -0.21 31.48 -17.37
C GLU A 319 -1.47 32.16 -17.91
N GLU A 320 -1.29 33.28 -18.61
CA GLU A 320 -2.36 34.03 -19.29
C GLU A 320 -2.98 33.18 -20.42
N LEU A 321 -4.31 33.12 -20.46
CA LEU A 321 -5.04 32.42 -21.52
C LEU A 321 -4.77 33.10 -22.87
N SER A 322 -4.31 32.31 -23.84
CA SER A 322 -3.98 32.81 -25.18
C SER A 322 -4.36 31.78 -26.25
N SER A 323 -4.51 32.24 -27.50
CA SER A 323 -4.79 31.35 -28.64
C SER A 323 -3.74 30.25 -28.82
N GLN A 324 -2.47 30.53 -28.51
CA GLN A 324 -1.40 29.54 -28.57
C GLN A 324 -1.58 28.42 -27.53
N LEU A 325 -2.02 28.75 -26.31
CA LEU A 325 -2.32 27.75 -25.28
C LEU A 325 -3.55 26.91 -25.65
N ALA A 326 -4.58 27.55 -26.21
CA ALA A 326 -5.78 26.87 -26.69
C ALA A 326 -5.44 25.84 -27.77
N GLU A 327 -4.64 26.23 -28.77
CA GLU A 327 -4.19 25.32 -29.83
C GLU A 327 -3.36 24.16 -29.26
N ARG A 328 -2.42 24.43 -28.36
CA ARG A 328 -1.62 23.38 -27.71
C ARG A 328 -2.49 22.38 -26.94
N ALA A 329 -3.50 22.86 -26.22
CA ALA A 329 -4.43 22.01 -25.49
C ALA A 329 -5.30 21.16 -26.45
N LEU A 330 -5.83 21.76 -27.53
CA LEU A 330 -6.58 21.03 -28.55
C LEU A 330 -5.72 19.97 -29.26
N HIS A 331 -4.48 20.28 -29.62
CA HIS A 331 -3.54 19.32 -30.19
C HIS A 331 -3.24 18.17 -29.21
N ALA A 332 -3.09 18.46 -27.91
CA ALA A 332 -2.91 17.44 -26.90
C ALA A 332 -4.13 16.49 -26.81
N LEU A 333 -5.36 17.03 -26.88
CA LEU A 333 -6.58 16.21 -26.88
C LEU A 333 -6.74 15.36 -28.15
N ARG A 334 -6.45 15.91 -29.33
CA ARG A 334 -6.44 15.15 -30.61
C ARG A 334 -5.50 13.95 -30.51
N ARG A 335 -4.29 14.19 -29.98
CA ARG A 335 -3.30 13.13 -29.75
C ARG A 335 -3.79 12.10 -28.74
N GLN A 336 -4.37 12.54 -27.61
CA GLN A 336 -4.92 11.65 -26.59
C GLN A 336 -6.06 10.78 -27.14
N ARG A 337 -6.91 11.31 -28.02
CA ARG A 337 -7.95 10.55 -28.71
C ARG A 337 -7.35 9.45 -29.60
N LEU A 338 -6.36 9.78 -30.42
CA LEU A 338 -5.64 8.80 -31.24
C LEU A 338 -4.96 7.73 -30.37
N GLU A 339 -4.31 8.11 -29.28
CA GLU A 339 -3.67 7.16 -28.35
C GLU A 339 -4.70 6.24 -27.64
N ARG A 340 -5.92 6.74 -27.35
CA ARG A 340 -7.03 5.91 -26.83
C ARG A 340 -7.53 4.93 -27.89
N GLN A 341 -7.76 5.38 -29.12
CA GLN A 341 -8.15 4.52 -30.25
C GLN A 341 -7.11 3.44 -30.52
N GLN A 342 -5.82 3.78 -30.49
CA GLN A 342 -4.73 2.81 -30.66
C GLN A 342 -4.75 1.73 -29.57
N ARG A 343 -5.03 2.11 -28.31
CA ARG A 343 -5.13 1.16 -27.18
C ARG A 343 -6.34 0.24 -27.34
N ALA A 344 -7.51 0.79 -27.69
CA ALA A 344 -8.71 -0.01 -27.95
C ALA A 344 -8.48 -1.01 -29.10
N LEU A 345 -7.82 -0.57 -30.17
CA LEU A 345 -7.52 -1.42 -31.32
C LEU A 345 -6.51 -2.53 -30.96
N LYS A 346 -5.48 -2.24 -30.16
CA LYS A 346 -4.56 -3.27 -29.64
C LYS A 346 -5.29 -4.33 -28.81
N ALA A 347 -6.27 -3.93 -28.00
CA ALA A 347 -7.09 -4.87 -27.24
C ALA A 347 -7.93 -5.77 -28.16
N GLN A 348 -8.55 -5.20 -29.19
CA GLN A 348 -9.30 -5.95 -30.20
C GLN A 348 -8.42 -6.92 -30.99
N ILE A 349 -7.18 -6.52 -31.34
CA ILE A 349 -6.20 -7.39 -32.00
C ILE A 349 -5.87 -8.60 -31.10
N ALA A 350 -5.55 -8.36 -29.82
CA ALA A 350 -5.24 -9.43 -28.89
C ALA A 350 -6.42 -10.40 -28.68
N GLU A 351 -7.66 -9.90 -28.75
CA GLU A 351 -8.85 -10.74 -28.67
C GLU A 351 -9.09 -11.54 -29.96
N ALA A 352 -8.88 -10.92 -31.14
CA ALA A 352 -8.96 -11.61 -32.43
C ALA A 352 -7.91 -12.72 -32.56
N GLU A 353 -6.69 -12.49 -32.06
CA GLU A 353 -5.62 -13.50 -31.98
C GLU A 353 -6.03 -14.69 -31.10
N ARG A 354 -6.65 -14.43 -29.94
CA ARG A 354 -7.18 -15.50 -29.07
C ARG A 354 -8.30 -16.31 -29.72
N LYS A 355 -9.14 -15.66 -30.52
CA LYS A 355 -10.27 -16.28 -31.24
C LYS A 355 -9.87 -16.90 -32.59
N GLN A 356 -8.60 -16.79 -33.00
CA GLN A 356 -8.09 -17.26 -34.29
C GLN A 356 -8.86 -16.71 -35.52
N ASP A 357 -9.40 -15.49 -35.40
CA ASP A 357 -10.16 -14.83 -36.47
C ASP A 357 -9.20 -14.09 -37.42
N SER A 358 -8.73 -14.80 -38.45
CA SER A 358 -7.75 -14.29 -39.41
C SER A 358 -8.26 -13.14 -40.29
N ALA A 359 -9.57 -13.10 -40.58
CA ALA A 359 -10.16 -12.06 -41.41
C ALA A 359 -10.24 -10.72 -40.65
N ASN A 360 -10.66 -10.77 -39.39
CA ASN A 360 -10.75 -9.59 -38.54
C ASN A 360 -9.36 -9.08 -38.12
N LEU A 361 -8.39 -9.98 -37.92
CA LEU A 361 -7.00 -9.62 -37.59
C LEU A 361 -6.35 -8.76 -38.69
N ALA A 362 -6.51 -9.13 -39.97
CA ALA A 362 -5.95 -8.38 -41.09
C ALA A 362 -6.52 -6.95 -41.19
N ARG A 363 -7.84 -6.80 -40.99
CA ARG A 363 -8.52 -5.49 -40.96
C ARG A 363 -8.00 -4.62 -39.81
N LEU A 364 -7.95 -5.17 -38.60
CA LEU A 364 -7.49 -4.45 -37.40
C LEU A 364 -6.01 -4.04 -37.50
N MET A 365 -5.17 -4.86 -38.15
CA MET A 365 -3.77 -4.51 -38.42
C MET A 365 -3.62 -3.34 -39.41
N GLN A 366 -4.46 -3.27 -40.45
CA GLN A 366 -4.46 -2.13 -41.38
C GLN A 366 -4.94 -0.85 -40.69
N GLU A 367 -5.98 -0.92 -39.87
CA GLU A 367 -6.47 0.22 -39.08
C GLU A 367 -5.37 0.73 -38.13
N LYS A 368 -4.59 -0.17 -37.53
CA LYS A 368 -3.48 0.19 -36.65
C LYS A 368 -2.39 0.95 -37.40
N LEU A 369 -2.03 0.47 -38.60
CA LEU A 369 -1.02 1.11 -39.45
C LEU A 369 -1.44 2.53 -39.87
N ALA A 370 -2.73 2.74 -40.17
CA ALA A 370 -3.27 4.06 -40.49
C ALA A 370 -3.19 5.01 -39.27
N LEU A 371 -3.52 4.50 -38.08
CA LEU A 371 -3.50 5.28 -36.85
C LEU A 371 -2.07 5.61 -36.38
N ASP A 372 -1.12 4.70 -36.60
CA ASP A 372 0.30 4.91 -36.33
C ASP A 372 0.88 6.01 -37.24
N ARG A 373 0.43 6.12 -38.50
CA ARG A 373 0.81 7.21 -39.40
C ARG A 373 0.24 8.55 -38.94
N ALA A 374 -1.04 8.61 -38.57
CA ALA A 374 -1.67 9.82 -38.04
C ALA A 374 -0.96 10.33 -36.76
N LEU A 375 -0.54 9.43 -35.87
CA LEU A 375 0.25 9.78 -34.67
C LEU A 375 1.67 10.30 -34.99
N LEU A 376 2.28 9.85 -36.09
CA LEU A 376 3.59 10.32 -36.56
C LEU A 376 3.51 11.69 -37.24
N GLU A 377 2.44 11.95 -37.97
CA GLU A 377 2.16 13.26 -38.59
C GLU A 377 1.85 14.32 -37.54
N GLY A 378 1.03 14.01 -36.54
CA GLY A 378 0.74 14.92 -35.42
C GLY A 378 1.97 15.26 -34.54
N LYS A 379 3.04 14.47 -34.59
CA LYS A 379 4.32 14.80 -33.92
C LYS A 379 5.14 15.86 -34.66
N LYS A 380 4.91 16.06 -35.96
CA LYS A 380 5.62 17.07 -36.77
C LYS A 380 4.98 18.45 -36.66
N GLU A 381 3.67 18.51 -36.42
CA GLU A 381 2.92 19.77 -36.30
C GLU A 381 3.01 20.40 -34.89
N GLY A 382 3.30 19.61 -33.85
CA GLY A 382 3.43 20.10 -32.47
C GLY A 382 4.85 20.50 -32.04
N ARG A 383 5.76 20.80 -32.98
CA ARG A 383 7.15 21.19 -32.71
C ARG A 383 7.42 22.66 -32.98
#